data_AF-A0A368NFN4-F1
#
_entry.id   AF-A0A368NFN4-F1
#
_cell.length_a   1.000
_cell.length_b   1.000
_cell.length_c   1.000
_cell.angle_alpha   90.00
_cell.angle_beta   90.00
_cell.angle_gamma   90.00
#
_symmetry.space_group_name_H-M   'P 1'
#
loop_
_entity.id
_entity.type
_entity.pdbx_description
1 polymer ?
#
loop_
_entity_poly.entity_id
_entity_poly.type
_entity_poly.pdbx_seq_one_letter_code
_entity_poly.pdbx_strand_id
1 'polypeptide(L)'
;MSVRSNCVVMATIGELEERFRELRTSLDALPVVSEPPKSTLRILGSARSEQTWNTLLAYFLDPDQPHGFGIDLLRSFLDIIQQEADPSFGYYHRHLENIEVETEVTSPGNNRPDVVLRVPGDWFLCIESKVDSTEGNQQTTRYVEDTHLGSEEKATYSDDGHHYVFLSKKYAPNSNASEFGDLYWRHVVESFETVLERSHGRYPERSVSQLREFLSTITQVTNMEDDDFTKIQKEKVQLLGEYRNDIDTLLDAAESLRERAIEDWPELFKSHVDEELWTDEWHTRPDHGKWGCLFKDGWYLDDDNLEPTIDRTDTHGQTGFRLHFVHLIRNEESFSRGKLTFILRSPTRVGLRDEFNRLYNTDRWQNRLDPILDDAGITNKGQKKNYTQKTYNVDQSNLPESYFETLTIAFAEHQPLADVVDEILTEATENVRED
;
A
#
# COMPACT_ATOMS: atom_id res chain seq x y z
N MET A 1 -29.63 39.39 -22.02
CA MET A 1 -28.58 38.59 -21.36
C MET A 1 -29.20 37.99 -20.11
N SER A 2 -29.58 36.71 -20.17
CA SER A 2 -30.17 35.97 -19.05
C SER A 2 -29.11 34.99 -18.57
N VAL A 3 -28.64 35.19 -17.33
CA VAL A 3 -27.73 34.28 -16.65
C VAL A 3 -28.60 33.14 -16.11
N ARG A 4 -28.45 31.95 -16.70
CA ARG A 4 -29.02 30.72 -16.13
C ARG A 4 -28.24 30.39 -14.87
N SER A 5 -28.89 30.52 -13.73
CA SER A 5 -28.46 29.96 -12.46
C SER A 5 -28.60 28.43 -12.58
N ASN A 6 -27.47 27.70 -12.57
CA ASN A 6 -27.47 26.25 -12.45
C ASN A 6 -27.84 25.91 -11.00
N CYS A 7 -29.12 25.64 -10.77
CA CYS A 7 -29.60 25.02 -9.55
C CYS A 7 -29.11 23.56 -9.58
N VAL A 8 -28.08 23.25 -8.78
CA VAL A 8 -27.71 21.86 -8.49
C VAL A 8 -28.86 21.28 -7.69
N VAL A 9 -29.63 20.39 -8.31
CA VAL A 9 -30.69 19.63 -7.65
C VAL A 9 -29.98 18.71 -6.65
N MET A 10 -30.01 19.06 -5.36
CA MET A 10 -29.59 18.14 -4.31
C MET A 10 -30.54 16.94 -4.32
N ALA A 11 -29.98 15.74 -4.40
CA ALA A 11 -30.74 14.51 -4.30
C ALA A 11 -31.51 14.51 -2.97
N THR A 12 -32.78 14.09 -3.01
CA THR A 12 -33.58 13.91 -1.80
C THR A 12 -33.00 12.77 -0.95
N ILE A 13 -33.30 12.76 0.35
CA ILE A 13 -32.84 11.68 1.26
C ILE A 13 -33.24 10.30 0.71
N GLY A 14 -34.46 10.15 0.18
CA GLY A 14 -34.92 8.89 -0.42
C GLY A 14 -34.17 8.50 -1.70
N GLU A 15 -33.74 9.47 -2.52
CA GLU A 15 -32.90 9.21 -3.69
C GLU A 15 -31.48 8.79 -3.28
N LEU A 16 -30.92 9.40 -2.23
CA LEU A 16 -29.63 8.99 -1.66
C LEU A 16 -29.69 7.57 -1.12
N GLU A 17 -30.74 7.23 -0.35
CA GLU A 17 -30.93 5.87 0.17
C GLU A 17 -30.98 4.80 -0.92
N GLU A 18 -31.67 5.07 -2.04
CA GLU A 18 -31.70 4.15 -3.17
C GLU A 18 -30.32 3.98 -3.81
N ARG A 19 -29.64 5.09 -4.08
CA ARG A 19 -28.30 5.08 -4.68
C ARG A 19 -27.27 4.35 -3.81
N PHE A 20 -27.31 4.51 -2.49
CA PHE A 20 -26.42 3.77 -1.59
C PHE A 20 -26.77 2.28 -1.48
N ARG A 21 -28.04 1.90 -1.67
CA ARG A 21 -28.43 0.48 -1.77
C ARG A 21 -27.88 -0.16 -3.04
N GLU A 22 -27.90 0.57 -4.16
CA GLU A 22 -27.27 0.15 -5.40
C GLU A 22 -25.75 0.01 -5.23
N LEU A 23 -25.07 1.01 -4.67
CA LEU A 23 -23.63 0.96 -4.40
C LEU A 23 -23.26 -0.26 -3.56
N ARG A 24 -24.01 -0.55 -2.49
CA ARG A 24 -23.78 -1.73 -1.65
C ARG A 24 -23.90 -3.02 -2.45
N THR A 25 -24.95 -3.14 -3.27
CA THR A 25 -25.16 -4.32 -4.12
C THR A 25 -24.01 -4.51 -5.12
N SER A 26 -23.55 -3.42 -5.73
CA SER A 26 -22.41 -3.43 -6.66
C SER A 26 -21.11 -3.82 -5.97
N LEU A 27 -20.85 -3.33 -4.76
CA LEU A 27 -19.67 -3.71 -3.97
C LEU A 27 -19.69 -5.18 -3.54
N ASP A 28 -20.85 -5.68 -3.10
CA ASP A 28 -21.03 -7.08 -2.68
C ASP A 28 -20.89 -8.07 -3.85
N ALA A 29 -21.10 -7.62 -5.08
CA ALA A 29 -20.90 -8.42 -6.29
C ALA A 29 -19.43 -8.58 -6.71
N LEU A 30 -18.52 -7.74 -6.20
CA LEU A 30 -17.09 -7.81 -6.54
C LEU A 30 -16.39 -8.92 -5.75
N PRO A 31 -15.67 -9.86 -6.40
CA PRO A 31 -14.95 -10.91 -5.70
C PRO A 31 -13.79 -10.34 -4.86
N VAL A 32 -13.54 -10.95 -3.70
CA VAL A 32 -12.38 -10.61 -2.87
C VAL A 32 -11.16 -11.34 -3.42
N VAL A 33 -10.28 -10.60 -4.10
CA VAL A 33 -9.02 -11.13 -4.64
C VAL A 33 -7.85 -10.47 -3.90
N SER A 34 -6.93 -11.28 -3.37
CA SER A 34 -5.66 -10.82 -2.82
C SER A 34 -4.63 -10.62 -3.94
N GLU A 35 -3.78 -9.59 -3.83
CA GLU A 35 -2.64 -9.44 -4.74
C GLU A 35 -1.77 -10.71 -4.71
N PRO A 36 -1.45 -11.34 -5.85
CA PRO A 36 -0.58 -12.50 -5.86
C PRO A 36 0.84 -12.13 -5.44
N PRO A 37 1.60 -13.05 -4.81
CA PRO A 37 2.98 -12.79 -4.44
C PRO A 37 3.83 -12.43 -5.67
N LYS A 38 4.71 -11.44 -5.51
CA LYS A 38 5.62 -11.01 -6.57
C LYS A 38 6.65 -12.09 -6.84
N SER A 39 6.94 -12.36 -8.12
CA SER A 39 8.06 -13.20 -8.49
C SER A 39 9.40 -12.56 -8.13
N THR A 40 10.45 -13.37 -7.99
CA THR A 40 11.81 -12.90 -7.67
C THR A 40 12.30 -11.83 -8.64
N LEU A 41 12.06 -11.99 -9.95
CA LEU A 41 12.46 -10.98 -10.95
C LEU A 41 11.71 -9.66 -10.81
N ARG A 42 10.44 -9.67 -10.36
CA ARG A 42 9.70 -8.45 -10.04
C ARG A 42 10.26 -7.74 -8.81
N ILE A 43 10.68 -8.50 -7.80
CA ILE A 43 11.33 -7.96 -6.60
C ILE A 43 12.67 -7.30 -6.97
N LEU A 44 13.46 -7.94 -7.84
CA LEU A 44 14.76 -7.45 -8.29
C LEU A 44 14.68 -6.32 -9.34
N GLY A 45 13.48 -5.97 -9.83
CA GLY A 45 13.30 -4.97 -10.88
C GLY A 45 13.71 -5.43 -12.29
N SER A 46 14.02 -6.72 -12.46
CA SER A 46 14.48 -7.32 -13.73
C SER A 46 13.38 -8.09 -14.47
N ALA A 47 12.12 -7.99 -14.04
CA ALA A 47 10.99 -8.73 -14.61
C ALA A 47 10.80 -8.50 -16.12
N ARG A 48 11.24 -7.36 -16.66
CA ARG A 48 11.13 -7.00 -18.08
C ARG A 48 12.47 -7.01 -18.82
N SER A 49 13.54 -7.51 -18.20
CA SER A 49 14.87 -7.57 -18.82
C SER A 49 14.96 -8.77 -19.77
N GLU A 50 15.03 -8.50 -21.07
CA GLU A 50 15.22 -9.51 -22.13
C GLU A 50 16.45 -10.37 -21.86
N GLN A 51 17.58 -9.74 -21.53
CA GLN A 51 18.82 -10.44 -21.17
C GLN A 51 18.62 -11.42 -20.00
N THR A 52 17.89 -11.02 -18.95
CA THR A 52 17.62 -11.90 -17.80
C THR A 52 16.75 -13.09 -18.19
N TRP A 53 15.76 -12.88 -19.07
CA TRP A 53 14.92 -13.97 -19.58
C TRP A 53 15.72 -14.92 -20.46
N ASN A 54 16.60 -14.40 -21.31
CA ASN A 54 17.46 -15.18 -22.19
C ASN A 54 18.47 -16.02 -21.38
N THR A 55 19.05 -15.45 -20.31
CA THR A 55 19.91 -16.21 -19.38
C THR A 55 19.15 -17.35 -18.69
N LEU A 56 17.94 -17.10 -18.20
CA LEU A 56 17.15 -18.14 -17.52
C LEU A 56 16.65 -19.21 -18.51
N LEU A 57 16.22 -18.80 -19.70
CA LEU A 57 15.83 -19.73 -20.75
C LEU A 57 17.01 -20.63 -21.14
N ALA A 58 18.17 -20.05 -21.45
CA ALA A 58 19.38 -20.81 -21.77
C ALA A 58 19.78 -21.77 -20.62
N TYR A 59 19.73 -21.31 -19.37
CA TYR A 59 19.99 -22.15 -18.21
C TYR A 59 19.07 -23.38 -18.13
N PHE A 60 17.79 -23.27 -18.49
CA PHE A 60 16.85 -24.39 -18.48
C PHE A 60 16.89 -25.26 -19.74
N LEU A 61 17.44 -24.76 -20.84
CA LEU A 61 17.60 -25.50 -22.10
C LEU A 61 18.92 -26.26 -22.19
N ASP A 62 19.93 -25.87 -21.43
CA ASP A 62 21.26 -26.48 -21.46
C ASP A 62 21.34 -27.72 -20.57
N PRO A 63 21.40 -28.96 -21.13
CA PRO A 63 21.40 -30.19 -20.35
C PRO A 63 22.61 -30.34 -19.41
N ASP A 64 23.70 -29.61 -19.66
CA ASP A 64 24.93 -29.63 -18.85
C ASP A 64 24.82 -28.73 -17.60
N GLN A 65 23.81 -27.85 -17.55
CA GLN A 65 23.54 -27.04 -16.37
C GLN A 65 22.91 -27.89 -15.24
N PRO A 66 23.20 -27.56 -13.97
CA PRO A 66 22.75 -28.36 -12.83
C PRO A 66 21.28 -28.09 -12.43
N HIS A 67 20.37 -27.93 -13.41
CA HIS A 67 18.94 -27.75 -13.15
C HIS A 67 18.21 -29.09 -12.94
N GLY A 68 18.78 -30.22 -13.34
CA GLY A 68 18.24 -31.55 -13.03
C GLY A 68 17.01 -31.98 -13.85
N PHE A 69 16.67 -31.24 -14.91
CA PHE A 69 15.66 -31.65 -15.90
C PHE A 69 16.26 -32.51 -17.03
N GLY A 70 17.60 -32.59 -17.10
CA GLY A 70 18.30 -33.22 -18.23
C GLY A 70 17.83 -32.62 -19.55
N ILE A 71 17.56 -33.48 -20.53
CA ILE A 71 17.09 -33.05 -21.86
C ILE A 71 15.57 -32.80 -21.93
N ASP A 72 14.80 -32.99 -20.85
CA ASP A 72 13.32 -33.01 -20.95
C ASP A 72 12.74 -31.63 -21.32
N LEU A 73 13.26 -30.54 -20.76
CA LEU A 73 12.85 -29.18 -21.12
C LEU A 73 13.33 -28.78 -22.51
N LEU A 74 14.59 -29.07 -22.84
CA LEU A 74 15.14 -28.86 -24.17
C LEU A 74 14.30 -29.56 -25.24
N ARG A 75 14.01 -30.85 -25.05
CA ARG A 75 13.17 -31.63 -25.96
C ARG A 75 11.79 -30.98 -26.12
N SER A 76 11.14 -30.63 -25.02
CA SER A 76 9.82 -29.99 -25.04
C SER A 76 9.84 -28.63 -25.77
N PHE A 77 10.94 -27.89 -25.68
CA PHE A 77 11.15 -26.63 -26.39
C PHE A 77 11.36 -26.82 -27.90
N LEU A 78 12.19 -27.79 -28.28
CA LEU A 78 12.42 -28.13 -29.68
C LEU A 78 11.16 -28.70 -30.35
N ASP A 79 10.38 -29.52 -29.64
CA ASP A 79 9.13 -30.08 -30.12
C ASP A 79 8.08 -28.98 -30.37
N ILE A 80 7.98 -27.97 -29.50
CA ILE A 80 7.03 -26.87 -29.71
C ILE A 80 7.47 -25.94 -30.84
N ILE A 81 8.78 -25.77 -31.07
CA ILE A 81 9.29 -25.06 -32.26
C ILE A 81 8.88 -25.80 -33.53
N GLN A 82 9.11 -27.11 -33.59
CA GLN A 82 8.71 -27.91 -34.74
C GLN A 82 7.19 -27.83 -35.01
N GLN A 83 6.39 -27.81 -33.94
CA GLN A 83 4.95 -27.78 -34.07
C GLN A 83 4.40 -26.41 -34.49
N GLU A 84 4.90 -25.32 -33.90
CA GLU A 84 4.25 -24.01 -33.98
C GLU A 84 5.01 -22.98 -34.84
N ALA A 85 6.33 -23.15 -35.04
CA ALA A 85 7.18 -22.13 -35.67
C ALA A 85 7.89 -22.60 -36.95
N ASP A 86 8.53 -23.78 -36.92
CA ASP A 86 9.27 -24.33 -38.05
C ASP A 86 8.99 -25.84 -38.23
N PRO A 87 7.97 -26.21 -39.01
CA PRO A 87 7.65 -27.62 -39.29
C PRO A 87 8.76 -28.41 -40.01
N SER A 88 9.73 -27.71 -40.61
CA SER A 88 10.88 -28.35 -41.27
C SER A 88 12.00 -28.69 -40.29
N PHE A 89 11.99 -28.10 -39.09
CA PHE A 89 12.94 -28.40 -38.04
C PHE A 89 12.82 -29.86 -37.60
N GLY A 90 13.91 -30.61 -37.73
CA GLY A 90 14.00 -32.01 -37.32
C GLY A 90 15.32 -32.28 -36.64
N TYR A 91 15.29 -32.97 -35.51
CA TYR A 91 16.50 -33.32 -34.77
C TYR A 91 16.47 -34.80 -34.34
N TYR A 92 17.64 -35.41 -34.22
CA TYR A 92 17.79 -36.76 -33.68
C TYR A 92 18.06 -36.68 -32.18
N HIS A 93 17.31 -37.43 -31.36
CA HIS A 93 17.50 -37.43 -29.90
C HIS A 93 18.95 -37.70 -29.45
N ARG A 94 19.68 -38.55 -30.18
CA ARG A 94 21.09 -38.86 -29.90
C ARG A 94 22.03 -37.66 -30.08
N HIS A 95 21.64 -36.63 -30.84
CA HIS A 95 22.45 -35.43 -31.06
C HIS A 95 22.33 -34.44 -29.90
N LEU A 96 21.27 -34.53 -29.09
CA LEU A 96 21.06 -33.66 -27.93
C LEU A 96 22.09 -33.89 -26.80
N GLU A 97 22.85 -34.98 -26.86
CA GLU A 97 23.97 -35.25 -25.92
C GLU A 97 25.18 -34.34 -26.18
N ASN A 98 25.30 -33.75 -27.38
CA ASN A 98 26.42 -32.87 -27.76
C ASN A 98 25.93 -31.47 -28.14
N ILE A 99 24.77 -31.05 -27.62
CA ILE A 99 24.22 -29.74 -27.91
C ILE A 99 24.99 -28.67 -27.13
N GLU A 100 25.30 -27.57 -27.79
CA GLU A 100 25.83 -26.37 -27.14
C GLU A 100 24.75 -25.30 -27.06
N VAL A 101 24.62 -24.67 -25.89
CA VAL A 101 23.66 -23.60 -25.61
C VAL A 101 24.43 -22.36 -25.22
N GLU A 102 24.35 -21.32 -26.03
CA GLU A 102 25.08 -20.08 -25.81
C GLU A 102 24.15 -18.87 -25.86
N THR A 103 24.49 -17.83 -25.11
CA THR A 103 23.78 -16.54 -25.12
C THR A 103 24.68 -15.44 -25.64
N GLU A 104 24.13 -14.50 -26.41
CA GLU A 104 24.82 -13.29 -26.86
C GLU A 104 26.14 -13.54 -27.63
N VAL A 105 26.18 -14.58 -28.47
CA VAL A 105 27.36 -14.92 -29.26
C VAL A 105 27.60 -13.88 -30.35
N THR A 106 28.74 -13.19 -30.32
CA THR A 106 29.01 -12.06 -31.22
C THR A 106 29.76 -12.51 -32.48
N SER A 107 29.23 -12.17 -33.65
CA SER A 107 29.89 -12.42 -34.94
C SER A 107 30.90 -11.33 -35.31
N PRO A 108 31.83 -11.58 -36.26
CA PRO A 108 32.69 -10.54 -36.84
C PRO A 108 31.91 -9.36 -37.44
N GLY A 109 30.67 -9.60 -37.90
CA GLY A 109 29.73 -8.59 -38.39
C GLY A 109 29.06 -7.76 -37.28
N ASN A 110 29.44 -7.98 -36.01
CA ASN A 110 28.83 -7.37 -34.83
C ASN A 110 27.32 -7.65 -34.73
N ASN A 111 26.90 -8.82 -35.20
CA ASN A 111 25.59 -9.38 -34.93
C ASN A 111 25.67 -10.25 -33.68
N ARG A 112 24.60 -10.25 -32.88
CA ARG A 112 24.60 -10.91 -31.58
C ARG A 112 23.22 -11.50 -31.29
N PRO A 113 22.95 -12.73 -31.74
CA PRO A 113 21.73 -13.44 -31.39
C PRO A 113 21.57 -13.58 -29.87
N ASP A 114 20.33 -13.57 -29.41
CA ASP A 114 20.02 -13.66 -27.98
C ASP A 114 20.37 -15.02 -27.39
N VAL A 115 19.92 -16.09 -28.04
CA VAL A 115 20.23 -17.48 -27.67
C VAL A 115 20.54 -18.28 -28.93
N VAL A 116 21.55 -19.13 -28.88
CA VAL A 116 21.93 -20.06 -29.94
C VAL A 116 21.97 -21.46 -29.37
N LEU A 117 21.26 -22.38 -29.99
CA LEU A 117 21.38 -23.82 -29.77
C LEU A 117 22.06 -24.43 -30.98
N ARG A 118 23.08 -25.27 -30.81
CA ARG A 118 23.74 -25.91 -31.95
C ARG A 118 24.22 -27.32 -31.65
N VAL A 119 24.22 -28.14 -32.68
CA VAL A 119 24.97 -29.39 -32.73
C VAL A 119 26.07 -29.18 -33.77
N PRO A 120 27.35 -29.10 -33.35
CA PRO A 120 28.44 -28.77 -34.25
C PRO A 120 28.48 -29.69 -35.49
N GLY A 121 28.49 -29.06 -36.67
CA GLY A 121 28.55 -29.75 -37.97
C GLY A 121 27.23 -30.37 -38.45
N ASP A 122 26.14 -30.21 -37.71
CA ASP A 122 24.81 -30.72 -38.08
C ASP A 122 23.85 -29.55 -38.33
N TRP A 123 23.34 -28.92 -37.26
CA TRP A 123 22.39 -27.81 -37.34
C TRP A 123 22.62 -26.77 -36.24
N PHE A 124 22.10 -25.55 -36.45
CA PHE A 124 21.94 -24.54 -35.42
C PHE A 124 20.52 -23.96 -35.43
N LEU A 125 20.10 -23.47 -34.28
CA LEU A 125 18.86 -22.74 -34.05
C LEU A 125 19.20 -21.41 -33.39
N CYS A 126 18.97 -20.34 -34.14
CA CYS A 126 19.16 -18.96 -33.70
C CYS A 126 17.83 -18.40 -33.17
N ILE A 127 17.82 -17.96 -31.92
CA ILE A 127 16.62 -17.45 -31.25
C ILE A 127 16.84 -15.96 -30.98
N GLU A 128 15.94 -15.12 -31.49
CA GLU A 128 15.82 -13.71 -31.11
C GLU A 128 14.55 -13.56 -30.27
N SER A 129 14.65 -12.87 -29.14
CA SER A 129 13.67 -12.90 -28.07
C SER A 129 13.29 -11.50 -27.62
N LYS A 130 12.00 -11.17 -27.69
CA LYS A 130 11.46 -9.87 -27.32
C LYS A 130 10.46 -9.98 -26.16
N VAL A 131 10.62 -9.11 -25.17
CA VAL A 131 9.71 -9.00 -24.02
C VAL A 131 8.77 -7.81 -24.20
N ASP A 132 9.30 -6.59 -24.29
CA ASP A 132 8.48 -5.37 -24.40
C ASP A 132 8.66 -4.61 -25.72
N SER A 133 9.78 -4.85 -26.41
CA SER A 133 10.13 -4.14 -27.63
C SER A 133 9.71 -4.90 -28.88
N THR A 134 9.47 -4.18 -29.97
CA THR A 134 9.36 -4.78 -31.30
C THR A 134 10.77 -5.13 -31.82
N GLU A 135 10.86 -5.88 -32.91
CA GLU A 135 12.15 -6.12 -33.58
C GLU A 135 12.91 -4.81 -33.83
N GLY A 136 14.24 -4.82 -33.61
CA GLY A 136 15.11 -3.73 -34.04
C GLY A 136 15.18 -3.64 -35.57
N ASN A 137 15.61 -2.50 -36.10
CA ASN A 137 15.63 -2.27 -37.56
C ASN A 137 16.48 -3.34 -38.29
N GLN A 138 15.79 -4.22 -39.05
CA GLN A 138 16.36 -5.31 -39.87
C GLN A 138 17.24 -6.31 -39.08
N GLN A 139 16.99 -6.48 -37.79
CA GLN A 139 17.84 -7.30 -36.92
C GLN A 139 17.82 -8.79 -37.35
N THR A 140 16.64 -9.35 -37.60
CA THR A 140 16.47 -10.74 -38.05
C THR A 140 17.04 -10.96 -39.44
N THR A 141 16.83 -10.03 -40.37
CA THR A 141 17.41 -10.06 -41.72
C THR A 141 18.94 -10.10 -41.67
N ARG A 142 19.55 -9.25 -40.84
CA ARG A 142 21.01 -9.23 -40.66
C ARG A 142 21.55 -10.56 -40.14
N TYR A 143 20.80 -11.27 -39.31
CA TYR A 143 21.23 -12.57 -38.82
C TYR A 143 21.14 -13.64 -39.89
N VAL A 144 20.14 -13.61 -40.78
CA VAL A 144 20.07 -14.54 -41.91
C VAL A 144 21.23 -14.29 -42.88
N GLU A 145 21.47 -13.03 -43.23
CA GLU A 145 22.51 -12.62 -44.19
C GLU A 145 23.94 -12.76 -43.67
N ASP A 146 24.16 -12.80 -42.34
CA ASP A 146 25.50 -13.01 -41.78
C ASP A 146 26.04 -14.38 -42.22
N THR A 147 27.29 -14.42 -42.69
CA THR A 147 27.94 -15.69 -43.03
C THR A 147 28.43 -16.44 -41.79
N HIS A 148 28.36 -15.81 -40.62
CA HIS A 148 28.83 -16.36 -39.36
C HIS A 148 27.71 -16.48 -38.33
N LEU A 149 27.88 -17.44 -37.42
CA LEU A 149 27.14 -17.58 -36.18
C LEU A 149 28.17 -17.56 -35.04
N GLY A 150 28.31 -16.40 -34.40
CA GLY A 150 29.44 -16.18 -33.49
C GLY A 150 30.78 -16.22 -34.24
N SER A 151 31.73 -16.99 -33.72
CA SER A 151 33.05 -17.16 -34.35
C SER A 151 33.08 -18.19 -35.50
N GLU A 152 31.99 -18.91 -35.75
CA GLU A 152 31.95 -19.99 -36.74
C GLU A 152 31.28 -19.56 -38.05
N GLU A 153 31.77 -20.09 -39.17
CA GLU A 153 31.12 -19.91 -40.47
C GLU A 153 29.89 -20.82 -40.57
N LYS A 154 28.74 -20.29 -40.99
CA LYS A 154 27.51 -21.09 -41.16
C LYS A 154 27.64 -22.22 -42.18
N ALA A 155 28.60 -22.11 -43.11
CA ALA A 155 28.92 -23.13 -44.09
C ALA A 155 29.49 -24.43 -43.47
N THR A 156 29.83 -24.44 -42.17
CA THR A 156 30.21 -25.67 -41.45
C THR A 156 29.01 -26.54 -41.09
N TYR A 157 27.80 -26.01 -41.14
CA TYR A 157 26.54 -26.71 -40.90
C TYR A 157 25.94 -27.18 -42.21
N SER A 158 25.01 -28.15 -42.14
CA SER A 158 24.26 -28.60 -43.30
C SER A 158 23.42 -27.47 -43.90
N ASP A 159 23.23 -27.47 -45.23
CA ASP A 159 22.46 -26.44 -45.94
C ASP A 159 21.00 -26.36 -45.45
N ASP A 160 20.45 -27.47 -44.96
CA ASP A 160 19.11 -27.58 -44.36
C ASP A 160 19.10 -27.46 -42.83
N GLY A 161 20.26 -27.27 -42.20
CA GLY A 161 20.42 -27.19 -40.74
C GLY A 161 20.42 -25.77 -40.18
N HIS A 162 19.95 -24.77 -40.92
CA HIS A 162 19.94 -23.35 -40.50
C HIS A 162 18.53 -22.96 -40.07
N HIS A 163 18.30 -22.86 -38.76
CA HIS A 163 16.98 -22.58 -38.22
C HIS A 163 16.94 -21.29 -37.42
N TYR A 164 15.81 -20.58 -37.50
CA TYR A 164 15.62 -19.26 -36.91
C TYR A 164 14.25 -19.15 -36.26
N VAL A 165 14.20 -18.69 -35.01
CA VAL A 165 12.95 -18.50 -34.26
C VAL A 165 12.90 -17.12 -33.65
N PHE A 166 11.75 -16.45 -33.80
CA PHE A 166 11.45 -15.18 -33.18
C PHE A 166 10.48 -15.40 -32.03
N LEU A 167 10.96 -15.24 -30.79
CA LEU A 167 10.19 -15.47 -29.58
C LEU A 167 9.61 -14.17 -29.05
N SER A 168 8.28 -14.02 -29.07
CA SER A 168 7.63 -12.76 -28.72
C SER A 168 6.33 -12.92 -27.92
N LYS A 169 5.65 -11.80 -27.61
CA LYS A 169 4.28 -11.80 -27.08
C LYS A 169 3.30 -12.07 -28.22
N LYS A 170 2.19 -12.79 -27.93
CA LYS A 170 1.17 -13.18 -28.93
C LYS A 170 0.62 -12.03 -29.80
N TYR A 171 0.59 -10.81 -29.27
CA TYR A 171 0.08 -9.62 -29.96
C TYR A 171 1.18 -8.65 -30.43
N ALA A 172 2.45 -9.06 -30.34
CA ALA A 172 3.55 -8.28 -30.88
C ALA A 172 3.65 -8.49 -32.40
N PRO A 173 4.19 -7.51 -33.16
CA PRO A 173 4.56 -7.70 -34.55
C PRO A 173 5.53 -8.88 -34.71
N ASN A 174 5.31 -9.68 -35.76
CA ASN A 174 6.16 -10.80 -36.15
C ASN A 174 7.55 -10.34 -36.65
N SER A 175 8.47 -11.28 -36.86
CA SER A 175 9.77 -11.00 -37.48
C SER A 175 9.64 -10.43 -38.89
N ASN A 176 10.59 -9.57 -39.27
CA ASN A 176 10.67 -8.99 -40.62
C ASN A 176 11.28 -9.95 -41.65
N ALA A 177 12.08 -10.93 -41.23
CA ALA A 177 12.65 -11.96 -42.11
C ALA A 177 11.68 -13.15 -42.27
N SER A 178 11.53 -13.63 -43.51
CA SER A 178 10.65 -14.77 -43.84
C SER A 178 11.15 -16.12 -43.34
N GLU A 179 12.45 -16.20 -43.05
CA GLU A 179 13.17 -17.39 -42.60
C GLU A 179 13.01 -17.62 -41.09
N PHE A 180 12.54 -16.62 -40.34
CA PHE A 180 12.24 -16.75 -38.92
C PHE A 180 10.83 -17.30 -38.72
N GLY A 181 10.73 -18.41 -38.00
CA GLY A 181 9.46 -18.91 -37.49
C GLY A 181 9.04 -18.13 -36.23
N ASP A 182 7.81 -17.64 -36.20
CA ASP A 182 7.29 -16.92 -35.03
C ASP A 182 6.85 -17.91 -33.93
N LEU A 183 7.39 -17.75 -32.73
CA LEU A 183 6.98 -18.48 -31.53
C LEU A 183 6.54 -17.48 -30.45
N TYR A 184 5.56 -17.87 -29.62
CA TYR A 184 5.10 -17.03 -28.52
C TYR A 184 5.54 -17.57 -27.17
N TRP A 185 5.89 -16.67 -26.25
CA TRP A 185 6.24 -17.00 -24.86
C TRP A 185 5.17 -17.87 -24.17
N ARG A 186 3.90 -17.71 -24.54
CA ARG A 186 2.80 -18.55 -24.08
C ARG A 186 3.00 -20.03 -24.43
N HIS A 187 3.46 -20.34 -25.65
CA HIS A 187 3.71 -21.72 -26.07
C HIS A 187 4.84 -22.35 -25.25
N VAL A 188 5.87 -21.57 -24.92
CA VAL A 188 6.97 -22.01 -24.04
C VAL A 188 6.46 -22.32 -22.63
N VAL A 189 5.61 -21.44 -22.07
CA VAL A 189 4.99 -21.65 -20.75
C VAL A 189 4.16 -22.93 -20.73
N GLU A 190 3.24 -23.10 -21.68
CA GLU A 190 2.36 -24.27 -21.76
C GLU A 190 3.16 -25.58 -21.94
N SER A 191 4.22 -25.55 -22.75
CA SER A 191 5.13 -26.68 -22.96
C SER A 191 5.87 -27.07 -21.68
N PHE A 192 6.45 -26.10 -20.96
CA PHE A 192 7.20 -26.37 -19.73
C PHE A 192 6.30 -26.76 -18.56
N GLU A 193 5.09 -26.20 -18.45
CA GLU A 193 4.10 -26.64 -17.47
C GLU A 193 3.69 -28.10 -17.69
N THR A 194 3.52 -28.52 -18.95
CA THR A 194 3.24 -29.92 -19.29
C THR A 194 4.36 -30.86 -18.81
N VAL A 195 5.63 -30.46 -18.92
CA VAL A 195 6.76 -31.22 -18.38
C VAL A 195 6.68 -31.32 -16.86
N LEU A 196 6.37 -30.21 -16.18
CA LEU A 196 6.23 -30.18 -14.71
C LEU A 196 5.08 -31.08 -14.23
N GLU A 197 3.92 -31.03 -14.87
CA GLU A 197 2.74 -31.81 -14.49
C GLU A 197 2.98 -33.32 -14.62
N ARG A 198 3.64 -33.75 -15.70
CA ARG A 198 3.91 -35.18 -15.98
C ARG A 198 5.02 -35.77 -15.11
N SER A 199 5.76 -34.93 -14.38
CA SER A 199 6.98 -35.34 -13.69
C SER A 199 6.78 -36.01 -12.33
N HIS A 200 5.62 -35.85 -11.67
CA HIS A 200 5.27 -36.48 -10.38
C HIS A 200 6.43 -36.63 -9.35
N GLY A 201 7.24 -35.59 -9.16
CA GLY A 201 8.35 -35.59 -8.19
C GLY A 201 9.70 -36.14 -8.71
N ARG A 202 9.84 -36.32 -10.04
CA ARG A 202 11.08 -36.77 -10.70
C ARG A 202 12.20 -35.73 -10.66
N TYR A 203 11.88 -34.44 -10.58
CA TYR A 203 12.85 -33.35 -10.63
C TYR A 203 13.08 -32.72 -9.26
N PRO A 204 14.28 -32.14 -9.00
CA PRO A 204 14.57 -31.48 -7.72
C PRO A 204 13.58 -30.34 -7.44
N GLU A 205 13.06 -30.29 -6.21
CA GLU A 205 12.05 -29.29 -5.81
C GLU A 205 12.52 -27.84 -6.03
N ARG A 206 13.82 -27.58 -5.78
CA ARG A 206 14.42 -26.27 -6.01
C ARG A 206 14.32 -25.86 -7.48
N SER A 207 14.65 -26.76 -8.40
CA SER A 207 14.61 -26.50 -9.83
C SER A 207 13.17 -26.30 -10.33
N VAL A 208 12.22 -27.09 -9.82
CA VAL A 208 10.79 -26.92 -10.11
C VAL A 208 10.31 -25.55 -9.63
N SER A 209 10.74 -25.12 -8.45
CA SER A 209 10.36 -23.82 -7.89
C SER A 209 10.94 -22.67 -8.70
N GLN A 210 12.22 -22.74 -9.07
CA GLN A 210 12.87 -21.76 -9.93
C GLN A 210 12.21 -21.65 -11.31
N LEU A 211 11.86 -22.79 -11.92
CA LEU A 211 11.15 -22.80 -13.20
C LEU A 211 9.77 -22.17 -13.07
N ARG A 212 8.98 -22.53 -12.03
CA ARG A 212 7.67 -21.92 -11.78
C ARG A 212 7.75 -20.42 -11.54
N GLU A 213 8.76 -19.93 -10.83
CA GLU A 213 8.98 -18.48 -10.66
C GLU A 213 9.27 -17.78 -11.99
N PHE A 214 10.06 -18.40 -12.87
CA PHE A 214 10.34 -17.88 -14.19
C PHE A 214 9.07 -17.87 -15.07
N LEU A 215 8.34 -18.99 -15.15
CA LEU A 215 7.08 -19.11 -15.91
C LEU A 215 6.00 -18.15 -15.39
N SER A 216 5.91 -17.98 -14.07
CA SER A 216 5.02 -16.98 -13.44
C SER A 216 5.41 -15.57 -13.83
N THR A 217 6.70 -15.25 -13.96
CA THR A 217 7.15 -13.93 -14.42
C THR A 217 6.76 -13.69 -15.87
N ILE A 218 7.00 -14.69 -16.74
CA ILE A 218 6.60 -14.63 -18.15
C ILE A 218 5.10 -14.38 -18.25
N THR A 219 4.29 -15.20 -17.58
CA THR A 219 2.83 -15.08 -17.56
C THR A 219 2.39 -13.69 -17.08
N GLN A 220 2.94 -13.22 -15.96
CA GLN A 220 2.58 -11.90 -15.41
C GLN A 220 2.98 -10.73 -16.29
N VAL A 221 4.08 -10.82 -17.06
CA VAL A 221 4.58 -9.73 -17.93
C VAL A 221 3.95 -9.77 -19.32
N THR A 222 3.61 -10.95 -19.82
CA THR A 222 2.95 -11.16 -21.12
C THR A 222 1.45 -10.96 -21.07
N ASN A 223 0.80 -11.26 -19.95
CA ASN A 223 -0.63 -11.07 -19.73
C ASN A 223 -0.96 -9.76 -18.97
N MET A 224 -0.13 -8.72 -19.05
CA MET A 224 -0.39 -7.42 -18.38
C MET A 224 -1.59 -6.62 -18.94
N GLU A 225 -2.52 -7.27 -19.62
CA GLU A 225 -3.92 -6.84 -19.66
C GLU A 225 -4.68 -7.59 -18.56
N ASP A 226 -4.77 -6.92 -17.41
CA ASP A 226 -5.64 -7.19 -16.26
C ASP A 226 -5.45 -8.54 -15.55
N ASP A 227 -4.58 -8.57 -14.52
CA ASP A 227 -4.81 -9.51 -13.43
C ASP A 227 -6.14 -9.16 -12.72
N ASP A 228 -6.88 -10.18 -12.27
CA ASP A 228 -8.20 -10.01 -11.65
C ASP A 228 -8.16 -8.97 -10.52
N PHE A 229 -7.05 -8.91 -9.77
CA PHE A 229 -6.82 -7.91 -8.74
C PHE A 229 -6.89 -6.48 -9.29
N THR A 230 -6.12 -6.15 -10.33
CA THR A 230 -6.08 -4.82 -10.95
C THR A 230 -7.43 -4.45 -11.54
N LYS A 231 -8.12 -5.41 -12.19
CA LYS A 231 -9.47 -5.19 -12.73
C LYS A 231 -10.48 -4.84 -11.63
N ILE A 232 -10.49 -5.62 -10.55
CA ILE A 232 -11.39 -5.38 -9.40
C ILE A 232 -11.07 -4.03 -8.73
N GLN A 233 -9.79 -3.65 -8.59
CA GLN A 233 -9.45 -2.33 -8.05
C GLN A 233 -9.94 -1.19 -8.96
N LYS A 234 -9.82 -1.34 -10.29
CA LYS A 234 -10.35 -0.36 -11.25
C LYS A 234 -11.87 -0.22 -11.13
N GLU A 235 -12.60 -1.34 -11.01
CA GLU A 235 -14.06 -1.34 -10.82
C GLU A 235 -14.46 -0.63 -9.51
N LYS A 236 -13.74 -0.86 -8.40
CA LYS A 236 -13.96 -0.12 -7.14
C LYS A 236 -13.72 1.39 -7.28
N VAL A 237 -12.69 1.80 -8.03
CA VAL A 237 -12.39 3.22 -8.28
C VAL A 237 -13.47 3.86 -9.16
N GLN A 238 -14.02 3.13 -10.14
CA GLN A 238 -15.13 3.60 -10.96
C GLN A 238 -16.40 3.83 -10.12
N LEU A 239 -16.76 2.87 -9.26
CA LEU A 239 -17.86 3.04 -8.31
C LEU A 239 -17.63 4.24 -7.39
N LEU A 240 -16.41 4.41 -6.85
CA LEU A 240 -16.08 5.60 -6.07
C LEU A 240 -16.33 6.89 -6.87
N GLY A 241 -15.91 6.94 -8.14
CA GLY A 241 -16.14 8.09 -9.02
C GLY A 241 -17.64 8.38 -9.25
N GLU A 242 -18.46 7.35 -9.41
CA GLU A 242 -19.91 7.47 -9.66
C GLU A 242 -20.67 8.01 -8.44
N TYR A 243 -20.31 7.55 -7.24
CA TYR A 243 -21.00 7.90 -5.99
C TYR A 243 -20.28 8.98 -5.17
N ARG A 244 -19.19 9.54 -5.67
CA ARG A 244 -18.36 10.52 -4.95
C ARG A 244 -19.16 11.70 -4.41
N ASN A 245 -19.98 12.32 -5.26
CA ASN A 245 -20.75 13.51 -4.87
C ASN A 245 -21.76 13.20 -3.76
N ASP A 246 -22.32 11.99 -3.74
CA ASP A 246 -23.27 11.59 -2.70
C ASP A 246 -22.56 11.36 -1.37
N ILE A 247 -21.39 10.71 -1.42
CA ILE A 247 -20.52 10.52 -0.26
C ILE A 247 -20.09 11.88 0.29
N ASP A 248 -19.62 12.78 -0.56
CA ASP A 248 -19.23 14.14 -0.18
C ASP A 248 -20.41 14.90 0.43
N THR A 249 -21.63 14.77 -0.12
CA THR A 249 -22.84 15.39 0.45
C THR A 249 -23.14 14.90 1.88
N LEU A 250 -22.97 13.60 2.15
CA LEU A 250 -23.17 13.05 3.50
C LEU A 250 -22.07 13.51 4.48
N LEU A 251 -20.83 13.59 4.02
CA LEU A 251 -19.71 14.11 4.82
C LEU A 251 -19.90 15.60 5.15
N ASP A 252 -20.34 16.40 4.18
CA ASP A 252 -20.65 17.82 4.35
C ASP A 252 -21.80 18.04 5.35
N ALA A 253 -22.78 17.13 5.39
CA ALA A 253 -23.86 17.19 6.37
C ALA A 253 -23.32 16.95 7.80
N ALA A 254 -22.43 15.97 7.98
CA ALA A 254 -21.78 15.73 9.27
C ALA A 254 -20.89 16.92 9.69
N GLU A 255 -20.16 17.51 8.74
CA GLU A 255 -19.36 18.70 8.98
C GLU A 255 -20.22 19.90 9.39
N SER A 256 -21.34 20.13 8.72
CA SER A 256 -22.29 21.20 9.04
C SER A 256 -22.86 21.06 10.46
N LEU A 257 -23.13 19.82 10.92
CA LEU A 257 -23.54 19.55 12.30
C LEU A 257 -22.41 19.87 13.29
N ARG A 258 -21.18 19.50 12.95
CA ARG A 258 -20.00 19.77 13.78
C ARG A 258 -19.75 21.26 13.96
N GLU A 259 -19.85 22.05 12.88
CA GLU A 259 -19.65 23.50 12.92
C GLU A 259 -20.64 24.16 13.87
N ARG A 260 -21.92 23.77 13.82
CA ARG A 260 -22.93 24.25 14.78
C ARG A 260 -22.62 23.78 16.20
N ALA A 261 -22.29 22.50 16.36
CA ALA A 261 -21.97 21.94 17.67
C ALA A 261 -20.78 22.65 18.32
N ILE A 262 -19.81 23.18 17.56
CA ILE A 262 -18.67 23.96 18.08
C ILE A 262 -19.11 25.27 18.74
N GLU A 263 -20.14 25.92 18.22
CA GLU A 263 -20.60 27.21 18.73
C GLU A 263 -21.21 27.05 20.12
N ASP A 264 -22.02 26.01 20.30
CA ASP A 264 -22.83 25.78 21.51
C ASP A 264 -22.35 24.58 22.35
N TRP A 265 -21.14 24.05 22.09
CA TRP A 265 -20.66 22.83 22.75
C TRP A 265 -20.65 22.92 24.29
N PRO A 266 -20.30 24.06 24.94
CA PRO A 266 -20.30 24.13 26.40
C PRO A 266 -21.70 23.91 26.97
N GLU A 267 -22.72 24.53 26.38
CA GLU A 267 -24.11 24.43 26.76
C GLU A 267 -24.66 23.02 26.50
N LEU A 268 -24.32 22.44 25.33
CA LEU A 268 -24.70 21.07 24.99
C LEU A 268 -24.03 20.05 25.91
N PHE A 269 -22.77 20.23 26.28
CA PHE A 269 -22.11 19.36 27.26
C PHE A 269 -22.77 19.49 28.64
N LYS A 270 -23.03 20.72 29.10
CA LYS A 270 -23.67 21.00 30.39
C LYS A 270 -25.09 20.43 30.50
N SER A 271 -25.82 20.30 29.39
CA SER A 271 -27.15 19.68 29.41
C SER A 271 -27.14 18.15 29.52
N HIS A 272 -25.98 17.51 29.29
CA HIS A 272 -25.83 16.05 29.33
C HIS A 272 -25.01 15.55 30.53
N VAL A 273 -24.10 16.36 31.06
CA VAL A 273 -23.29 15.99 32.22
C VAL A 273 -24.11 16.09 33.51
N ASP A 274 -23.90 15.14 34.42
CA ASP A 274 -24.53 15.18 35.74
C ASP A 274 -24.02 16.39 36.54
N GLU A 275 -24.91 17.08 37.24
CA GLU A 275 -24.58 18.21 38.13
C GLU A 275 -23.64 17.78 39.26
N GLU A 276 -23.63 16.51 39.65
CA GLU A 276 -22.68 15.96 40.63
C GLU A 276 -21.24 15.84 40.07
N LEU A 277 -21.10 15.69 38.75
CA LEU A 277 -19.79 15.60 38.09
C LEU A 277 -19.28 16.98 37.67
N TRP A 278 -20.17 17.87 37.19
CA TRP A 278 -19.85 19.22 36.76
C TRP A 278 -20.13 20.26 37.85
N THR A 279 -19.20 20.37 38.79
CA THR A 279 -19.26 21.33 39.91
C THR A 279 -18.81 22.74 39.50
N ASP A 280 -19.01 23.72 40.39
CA ASP A 280 -18.59 25.12 40.19
C ASP A 280 -17.06 25.30 40.03
N GLU A 281 -16.28 24.28 40.41
CA GLU A 281 -14.82 24.23 40.22
C GLU A 281 -14.39 24.00 38.76
N TRP A 282 -15.30 23.60 37.88
CA TRP A 282 -15.00 23.28 36.49
C TRP A 282 -15.43 24.37 35.52
N HIS A 283 -14.54 24.65 34.58
CA HIS A 283 -14.68 25.73 33.62
C HIS A 283 -14.53 25.23 32.19
N THR A 284 -15.31 25.84 31.31
CA THR A 284 -15.13 25.76 29.86
C THR A 284 -14.47 27.04 29.38
N ARG A 285 -13.57 26.94 28.39
CA ARG A 285 -12.89 28.12 27.85
C ARG A 285 -13.88 29.03 27.09
N PRO A 286 -14.07 30.31 27.48
CA PRO A 286 -15.09 31.19 26.88
C PRO A 286 -14.72 31.68 25.48
N ASP A 287 -13.43 31.90 25.20
CA ASP A 287 -12.98 32.63 24.01
C ASP A 287 -12.77 31.75 22.77
N HIS A 288 -12.86 30.41 22.88
CA HIS A 288 -12.69 29.53 21.73
C HIS A 288 -13.35 28.14 21.86
N GLY A 289 -14.66 28.09 21.64
CA GLY A 289 -15.45 26.86 21.66
C GLY A 289 -14.84 25.71 20.83
N LYS A 290 -14.25 26.02 19.67
CA LYS A 290 -13.66 25.00 18.77
C LYS A 290 -12.59 24.10 19.39
N TRP A 291 -11.88 24.51 20.44
CA TRP A 291 -10.85 23.65 21.02
C TRP A 291 -11.43 22.56 21.92
N GLY A 292 -12.60 22.79 22.52
CA GLY A 292 -13.22 21.83 23.43
C GLY A 292 -12.42 21.65 24.72
N CYS A 293 -12.07 22.75 25.39
CA CYS A 293 -11.25 22.74 26.59
C CYS A 293 -12.12 22.75 27.87
N LEU A 294 -11.85 21.80 28.77
CA LEU A 294 -12.44 21.70 30.11
C LEU A 294 -11.29 21.76 31.13
N PHE A 295 -11.38 22.60 32.15
CA PHE A 295 -10.32 22.75 33.15
C PHE A 295 -10.88 23.03 34.53
N LYS A 296 -10.15 22.63 35.56
CA LYS A 296 -10.50 22.83 36.96
C LYS A 296 -9.91 24.14 37.48
N ASP A 297 -10.48 24.70 38.54
CA ASP A 297 -9.86 25.78 39.32
C ASP A 297 -8.40 25.45 39.68
N GLY A 298 -7.53 26.46 39.59
CA GLY A 298 -6.09 26.31 39.84
C GLY A 298 -5.28 25.67 38.70
N TRP A 299 -5.91 25.16 37.63
CA TRP A 299 -5.17 24.60 36.49
C TRP A 299 -4.61 25.65 35.54
N TYR A 300 -5.19 26.84 35.59
CA TYR A 300 -4.74 28.02 34.87
C TYR A 300 -4.15 28.99 35.89
N LEU A 301 -2.89 29.35 35.67
CA LEU A 301 -2.13 30.24 36.56
C LEU A 301 -1.63 31.43 35.75
N ASP A 302 -1.78 32.63 36.31
CA ASP A 302 -1.36 33.87 35.66
C ASP A 302 0.16 33.98 35.49
N ASP A 303 0.58 34.93 34.65
CA ASP A 303 1.99 35.23 34.40
C ASP A 303 2.62 36.08 35.52
N ASP A 304 1.81 36.80 36.30
CA ASP A 304 2.34 37.79 37.26
C ASP A 304 2.92 37.13 38.51
N ASN A 305 2.18 36.20 39.11
CA ASN A 305 2.57 35.55 40.36
C ASN A 305 2.13 34.08 40.47
N LEU A 306 1.68 33.48 39.36
CA LEU A 306 1.16 32.11 39.31
C LEU A 306 -0.07 31.92 40.20
N GLU A 307 -0.89 32.96 40.36
CA GLU A 307 -2.16 32.80 41.08
C GLU A 307 -3.22 32.17 40.16
N PRO A 308 -4.18 31.40 40.72
CA PRO A 308 -5.29 30.83 39.96
C PRO A 308 -6.08 31.89 39.20
N THR A 309 -6.30 31.65 37.91
CA THR A 309 -7.13 32.51 37.05
C THR A 309 -8.00 31.66 36.12
N ILE A 310 -9.18 32.16 35.78
CA ILE A 310 -10.02 31.59 34.72
C ILE A 310 -9.83 32.33 33.39
N ASP A 311 -9.18 33.50 33.41
CA ASP A 311 -8.89 34.26 32.21
C ASP A 311 -7.62 33.72 31.57
N ARG A 312 -7.79 33.19 30.36
CA ARG A 312 -6.66 32.71 29.57
C ARG A 312 -5.67 33.83 29.25
N THR A 313 -6.10 35.08 29.08
CA THR A 313 -5.17 36.14 28.70
C THR A 313 -4.07 36.35 29.72
N ASP A 314 -4.38 36.10 30.99
CA ASP A 314 -3.47 36.25 32.12
C ASP A 314 -2.41 35.14 32.13
N THR A 315 -2.70 34.00 31.49
CA THR A 315 -1.76 32.86 31.38
C THR A 315 -0.71 33.03 30.26
N HIS A 316 -0.63 34.20 29.62
CA HIS A 316 0.34 34.45 28.55
C HIS A 316 1.57 35.20 29.06
N GLY A 317 2.73 34.58 28.86
CA GLY A 317 4.01 35.22 29.06
C GLY A 317 5.10 34.18 29.32
N GLN A 318 6.01 34.47 30.24
CA GLN A 318 7.17 33.62 30.55
C GLN A 318 6.90 32.58 31.64
N THR A 319 5.88 32.78 32.46
CA THR A 319 5.58 32.03 33.69
C THR A 319 4.18 31.44 33.65
N GLY A 320 3.23 32.11 33.00
CA GLY A 320 1.83 31.70 32.92
C GLY A 320 1.64 30.26 32.44
N PHE A 321 0.77 29.53 33.13
CA PHE A 321 0.61 28.09 32.97
C PHE A 321 -0.84 27.69 32.67
N ARG A 322 -1.00 26.63 31.87
CA ARG A 322 -2.31 26.05 31.55
C ARG A 322 -2.24 24.55 31.56
N LEU A 323 -3.22 23.94 32.21
CA LEU A 323 -3.53 22.53 32.14
C LEU A 323 -5.03 22.38 31.88
N HIS A 324 -5.42 21.45 31.00
CA HIS A 324 -6.83 21.19 30.71
C HIS A 324 -7.03 19.81 30.11
N PHE A 325 -8.25 19.32 30.22
CA PHE A 325 -8.75 18.31 29.30
C PHE A 325 -9.16 18.94 27.97
N VAL A 326 -8.98 18.20 26.88
CA VAL A 326 -9.39 18.62 25.54
C VAL A 326 -9.99 17.47 24.75
N HIS A 327 -11.18 17.70 24.15
CA HIS A 327 -11.91 16.68 23.38
C HIS A 327 -11.84 16.85 21.84
N LEU A 328 -11.11 17.87 21.39
CA LEU A 328 -10.74 18.08 19.97
C LEU A 328 -11.92 18.12 18.97
N ILE A 329 -13.08 18.67 19.35
CA ILE A 329 -14.27 18.81 18.48
C ILE A 329 -14.00 19.55 17.14
N ARG A 330 -12.97 20.40 17.08
CA ARG A 330 -12.44 20.98 15.83
C ARG A 330 -11.90 19.97 14.80
N ASN A 331 -11.66 18.72 15.17
CA ASN A 331 -11.11 17.73 14.25
C ASN A 331 -12.24 17.11 13.42
N GLU A 332 -12.43 17.65 12.22
CA GLU A 332 -13.37 17.18 11.20
C GLU A 332 -13.27 15.67 10.96
N GLU A 333 -12.05 15.14 10.77
CA GLU A 333 -11.86 13.72 10.48
C GLU A 333 -12.31 12.82 11.65
N SER A 334 -12.06 13.25 12.90
CA SER A 334 -12.51 12.48 14.06
C SER A 334 -14.03 12.47 14.15
N PHE A 335 -14.68 13.63 14.01
CA PHE A 335 -16.13 13.75 14.12
C PHE A 335 -16.86 12.97 13.01
N SER A 336 -16.44 13.15 11.76
CA SER A 336 -17.01 12.46 10.58
C SER A 336 -16.78 10.95 10.59
N ARG A 337 -15.83 10.44 11.38
CA ARG A 337 -15.58 9.01 11.59
C ARG A 337 -16.17 8.45 12.89
N GLY A 338 -16.97 9.24 13.61
CA GLY A 338 -17.56 8.82 14.88
C GLY A 338 -16.50 8.57 15.95
N LYS A 339 -15.55 9.49 16.11
CA LYS A 339 -14.48 9.40 17.11
C LYS A 339 -14.40 10.64 17.97
N LEU A 340 -14.25 10.44 19.27
CA LEU A 340 -13.94 11.48 20.26
C LEU A 340 -12.59 11.14 20.90
N THR A 341 -11.64 12.09 20.90
CA THR A 341 -10.34 11.89 21.56
C THR A 341 -10.21 12.87 22.71
N PHE A 342 -10.08 12.34 23.93
CA PHE A 342 -9.98 13.09 25.17
C PHE A 342 -8.56 13.02 25.72
N ILE A 343 -7.98 14.16 26.09
CA ILE A 343 -6.54 14.31 26.38
C ILE A 343 -6.34 15.26 27.55
N LEU A 344 -5.53 14.89 28.56
CA LEU A 344 -4.93 15.84 29.51
C LEU A 344 -3.73 16.54 28.85
N ARG A 345 -3.75 17.88 28.81
CA ARG A 345 -2.82 18.66 28.00
C ARG A 345 -2.33 19.92 28.69
N SER A 346 -1.03 20.20 28.59
CA SER A 346 -0.43 21.50 28.93
C SER A 346 0.21 22.15 27.69
N PRO A 347 -0.42 23.17 27.10
CA PRO A 347 0.08 23.79 25.86
C PRO A 347 1.14 24.87 26.07
N THR A 348 1.33 25.37 27.30
CA THR A 348 2.30 26.44 27.59
C THR A 348 3.74 25.94 27.40
N ARG A 349 4.72 26.83 27.34
CA ARG A 349 6.14 26.49 27.16
C ARG A 349 6.99 27.23 28.19
N VAL A 350 6.70 26.98 29.46
CA VAL A 350 7.25 27.69 30.62
C VAL A 350 7.93 26.71 31.58
N GLY A 351 8.76 27.23 32.50
CA GLY A 351 9.48 26.43 33.49
C GLY A 351 8.56 25.53 34.31
N LEU A 352 7.41 26.06 34.75
CA LEU A 352 6.42 25.29 35.51
C LEU A 352 5.90 24.05 34.77
N ARG A 353 5.76 24.08 33.45
CA ARG A 353 5.37 22.87 32.70
C ARG A 353 6.47 21.83 32.72
N ASP A 354 7.72 22.26 32.63
CA ASP A 354 8.85 21.34 32.65
C ASP A 354 8.98 20.66 34.02
N GLU A 355 8.72 21.40 35.09
CA GLU A 355 8.68 20.87 36.45
C GLU A 355 7.47 19.95 36.69
N PHE A 356 6.26 20.37 36.29
CA PHE A 356 5.08 19.51 36.32
C PHE A 356 5.32 18.20 35.57
N ASN A 357 5.90 18.26 34.37
CA ASN A 357 6.21 17.06 33.60
C ASN A 357 7.25 16.18 34.29
N ARG A 358 8.27 16.77 34.93
CA ARG A 358 9.28 16.03 35.68
C ARG A 358 8.61 15.27 36.83
N LEU A 359 7.78 15.95 37.63
CA LEU A 359 7.05 15.35 38.74
C LEU A 359 6.06 14.28 38.26
N TYR A 360 5.23 14.59 37.26
CA TYR A 360 4.28 13.65 36.67
C TYR A 360 4.95 12.30 36.36
N ASN A 361 6.14 12.30 35.76
CA ASN A 361 6.86 11.10 35.36
C ASN A 361 7.70 10.43 36.47
N THR A 362 7.58 10.83 37.74
CA THR A 362 8.25 10.14 38.85
C THR A 362 7.49 8.90 39.30
N ASP A 363 8.20 7.90 39.82
CA ASP A 363 7.58 6.67 40.35
C ASP A 363 6.51 6.98 41.42
N ARG A 364 6.71 8.01 42.26
CA ARG A 364 5.73 8.42 43.28
C ARG A 364 4.37 8.73 42.65
N TRP A 365 4.37 9.53 41.59
CA TRP A 365 3.15 10.01 40.93
C TRP A 365 2.60 8.96 39.96
N GLN A 366 3.45 8.25 39.23
CA GLN A 366 3.04 7.17 38.33
C GLN A 366 2.37 6.02 39.09
N ASN A 367 2.89 5.60 40.26
CA ASN A 367 2.25 4.56 41.08
C ASN A 367 0.82 4.91 41.54
N ARG A 368 0.45 6.20 41.55
CA ARG A 368 -0.92 6.65 41.84
C ARG A 368 -1.78 6.80 40.59
N LEU A 369 -1.18 7.23 39.48
CA LEU A 369 -1.85 7.43 38.20
C LEU A 369 -2.14 6.10 37.50
N ASP A 370 -1.19 5.16 37.50
CA ASP A 370 -1.28 3.91 36.74
C ASP A 370 -2.56 3.11 37.07
N PRO A 371 -2.97 2.90 38.35
CA PRO A 371 -4.21 2.20 38.64
C PRO A 371 -5.46 2.89 38.07
N ILE A 372 -5.49 4.23 38.08
CA ILE A 372 -6.61 5.02 37.55
C ILE A 372 -6.66 4.92 36.02
N LEU A 373 -5.49 5.04 35.39
CA LEU A 373 -5.35 4.97 33.94
C LEU A 373 -5.67 3.57 33.41
N ASP A 374 -5.22 2.52 34.09
CA ASP A 374 -5.45 1.14 33.72
C ASP A 374 -6.94 0.77 33.86
N ASP A 375 -7.59 1.15 34.96
CA ASP A 375 -9.02 0.88 35.19
C ASP A 375 -9.90 1.51 34.11
N ALA A 376 -9.61 2.75 33.73
CA ALA A 376 -10.32 3.47 32.68
C ALA A 376 -9.79 3.15 31.26
N GLY A 377 -8.74 2.35 31.09
CA GLY A 377 -8.11 2.09 29.79
C GLY A 377 -7.58 3.35 29.08
N ILE A 378 -7.13 4.34 29.85
CA ILE A 378 -6.58 5.60 29.36
C ILE A 378 -5.08 5.41 29.11
N THR A 379 -4.61 5.77 27.92
CA THR A 379 -3.18 5.66 27.60
C THR A 379 -2.38 6.76 28.29
N ASN A 380 -1.43 6.36 29.13
CA ASN A 380 -0.40 7.25 29.65
C ASN A 380 0.63 7.57 28.55
N LYS A 381 0.76 8.85 28.19
CA LYS A 381 1.76 9.33 27.22
C LYS A 381 3.01 9.84 27.93
N GLY A 382 2.86 10.46 29.11
CA GLY A 382 3.97 11.06 29.86
C GLY A 382 4.74 12.17 29.13
N GLN A 383 4.19 12.74 28.06
CA GLN A 383 4.87 13.74 27.24
C GLN A 383 4.52 15.15 27.73
N LYS A 384 5.52 16.05 27.73
CA LYS A 384 5.41 17.45 28.20
C LYS A 384 4.18 18.23 27.72
N LYS A 385 3.64 17.88 26.55
CA LYS A 385 2.45 18.53 25.99
C LYS A 385 1.16 17.77 26.27
N ASN A 386 1.17 16.45 26.07
CA ASN A 386 0.01 15.58 26.16
C ASN A 386 0.35 14.45 27.15
N TYR A 387 -0.33 14.41 28.29
CA TYR A 387 -0.02 13.49 29.38
C TYR A 387 -0.81 12.18 29.29
N THR A 388 -2.09 12.27 28.95
CA THR A 388 -2.99 11.13 28.82
C THR A 388 -3.78 11.22 27.52
N GLN A 389 -4.26 10.09 27.01
CA GLN A 389 -5.13 10.06 25.84
C GLN A 389 -6.03 8.83 25.85
N LYS A 390 -7.32 9.02 25.57
CA LYS A 390 -8.24 7.94 25.20
C LYS A 390 -9.09 8.35 24.00
N THR A 391 -9.37 7.40 23.11
CA THR A 391 -10.26 7.61 21.96
C THR A 391 -11.49 6.73 22.12
N TYR A 392 -12.67 7.33 21.99
CA TYR A 392 -13.98 6.73 22.12
C TYR A 392 -14.65 6.64 20.77
N ASN A 393 -15.47 5.60 20.59
CA ASN A 393 -16.36 5.50 19.44
C ASN A 393 -17.65 6.25 19.78
N VAL A 394 -18.08 7.11 18.86
CA VAL A 394 -19.31 7.88 18.93
C VAL A 394 -20.30 7.26 17.97
N ASP A 395 -21.54 7.05 18.43
CA ASP A 395 -22.63 6.61 17.56
C ASP A 395 -23.00 7.72 16.57
N GLN A 396 -22.77 7.51 15.28
CA GLN A 396 -23.02 8.53 14.26
C GLN A 396 -24.50 8.75 13.95
N SER A 397 -25.38 7.83 14.36
CA SER A 397 -26.81 7.88 14.01
C SER A 397 -27.59 8.97 14.75
N ASN A 398 -27.08 9.42 15.90
CA ASN A 398 -27.73 10.40 16.78
C ASN A 398 -26.84 11.63 17.04
N LEU A 399 -26.07 12.06 16.02
CA LEU A 399 -25.27 13.29 16.12
C LEU A 399 -26.16 14.55 16.06
N PRO A 400 -25.82 15.60 16.81
CA PRO A 400 -24.63 15.73 17.67
C PRO A 400 -24.79 15.18 19.11
N GLU A 401 -25.99 14.79 19.55
CA GLU A 401 -26.30 14.39 20.93
C GLU A 401 -25.40 13.26 21.44
N SER A 402 -25.22 12.20 20.65
CA SER A 402 -24.36 11.05 20.99
C SER A 402 -22.90 11.43 21.22
N TYR A 403 -22.41 12.52 20.59
CA TYR A 403 -21.06 13.03 20.84
C TYR A 403 -20.94 13.58 22.27
N PHE A 404 -21.95 14.30 22.74
CA PHE A 404 -21.96 14.89 24.08
C PHE A 404 -22.24 13.86 25.17
N GLU A 405 -23.08 12.86 24.91
CA GLU A 405 -23.21 11.68 25.77
C GLU A 405 -21.85 10.97 25.94
N THR A 406 -21.12 10.79 24.84
CA THR A 406 -19.77 10.20 24.86
C THR A 406 -18.76 11.10 25.59
N LEU A 407 -18.89 12.43 25.45
CA LEU A 407 -18.04 13.40 26.14
C LEU A 407 -18.27 13.34 27.67
N THR A 408 -19.51 13.18 28.12
CA THR A 408 -19.84 13.00 29.54
C THR A 408 -19.17 11.74 30.11
N ILE A 409 -19.23 10.62 29.38
CA ILE A 409 -18.53 9.39 29.78
C ILE A 409 -17.02 9.64 29.86
N ALA A 410 -16.46 10.28 28.83
CA ALA A 410 -15.03 10.57 28.79
C ALA A 410 -14.58 11.46 29.94
N PHE A 411 -15.37 12.48 30.28
CA PHE A 411 -15.12 13.38 31.39
C PHE A 411 -15.17 12.64 32.73
N ALA A 412 -16.22 11.84 32.97
CA ALA A 412 -16.38 11.06 34.20
C ALA A 412 -15.21 10.08 34.44
N GLU A 413 -14.77 9.36 33.39
CA GLU A 413 -13.63 8.45 33.49
C GLU A 413 -12.29 9.16 33.77
N HIS A 414 -12.16 10.42 33.34
CA HIS A 414 -10.93 11.21 33.57
C HIS A 414 -10.95 12.00 34.87
N GLN A 415 -12.11 12.14 35.52
CA GLN A 415 -12.26 12.93 36.74
C GLN A 415 -11.35 12.45 37.89
N PRO A 416 -11.17 11.14 38.16
CA PRO A 416 -10.26 10.70 39.23
C PRO A 416 -8.79 11.08 38.99
N LEU A 417 -8.40 11.35 37.74
CA LEU A 417 -7.05 11.85 37.44
C LEU A 417 -6.85 13.28 37.96
N ALA A 418 -7.93 14.07 38.03
CA ALA A 418 -7.84 15.48 38.37
C ALA A 418 -7.26 15.68 39.77
N ASP A 419 -7.67 14.86 40.74
CA ASP A 419 -7.20 14.97 42.13
C ASP A 419 -5.69 14.73 42.24
N VAL A 420 -5.15 13.73 41.54
CA VAL A 420 -3.72 13.45 41.54
C VAL A 420 -2.95 14.55 40.80
N VAL A 421 -3.53 15.04 39.70
CA VAL A 421 -2.97 16.12 38.89
C VAL A 421 -2.91 17.45 39.65
N ASP A 422 -3.92 17.76 40.47
CA ASP A 422 -3.96 18.93 41.35
C ASP A 422 -2.74 18.92 42.27
N GLU A 423 -2.49 17.80 42.96
CA GLU A 423 -1.37 17.70 43.88
C GLU A 423 -0.01 17.84 43.17
N ILE A 424 0.13 17.24 41.97
CA ILE A 424 1.35 17.41 41.15
C ILE A 424 1.55 18.88 40.79
N LEU A 425 0.48 19.57 40.40
CA LEU A 425 0.55 20.97 40.01
C LEU A 425 0.87 21.89 41.19
N THR A 426 0.28 21.64 42.36
CA THR A 426 0.60 22.35 43.59
C THR A 426 2.09 22.20 43.93
N GLU A 427 2.61 20.97 43.97
CA GLU A 427 4.03 20.71 44.25
C GLU A 427 4.95 21.34 43.19
N ALA A 428 4.58 21.28 41.91
CA ALA A 428 5.34 21.91 40.84
C ALA A 428 5.40 23.44 41.00
N THR A 429 4.29 24.04 41.42
CA THR A 429 4.17 25.50 41.61
C THR A 429 4.99 25.96 42.81
N GLU A 430 4.99 25.19 43.90
CA GLU A 430 5.83 25.43 45.07
C GLU A 430 7.33 25.36 44.70
N ASN A 431 7.77 24.31 44.00
CA ASN A 431 9.17 24.15 43.60
C ASN A 431 9.67 25.33 42.75
N VAL A 432 8.86 25.81 41.79
CA VAL A 432 9.24 26.93 40.92
C VAL A 432 9.20 28.28 41.63
N ARG A 433 8.43 28.42 42.71
CA ARG A 433 8.41 29.65 43.54
C ARG A 433 9.60 29.74 44.50
N GLU A 434 10.23 28.61 44.83
CA GLU A 434 11.40 28.54 45.73
C GLU A 434 12.75 28.66 44.99
N ASP A 435 12.79 28.36 43.70
CA ASP A 435 13.94 28.55 42.78
C ASP A 435 14.09 30.02 42.32
#